data_AF-A0A512J4A7-F1
#
_entry.id   AF-A0A512J4A7-F1
#
_cell.length_a   1.000
_cell.length_b   1.000
_cell.length_c   1.000
_cell.angle_alpha   90.00
_cell.angle_beta   90.00
_cell.angle_gamma   90.00
#
_symmetry.space_group_name_H-M   'P 1'
#
loop_
_entity.id
_entity.type
_entity.pdbx_description
1 polymer ?
#
loop_
_entity_poly.entity_id
_entity_poly.type
_entity_poly.pdbx_seq_one_letter_code
_entity_poly.pdbx_strand_id
1 'polypeptide(L)'
;MVTRRRWFGMATIAIMIATPRGRRLLAASSEREAALTAELVLRTLDRLTLPTAIWVQCADLDVTFRLMGYLTGVQDEMIGA
;
A
#
# COMPACT_ATOMS: atom_id res chain seq x y z
N MET A 1 17.36 -11.99 27.36
CA MET A 1 16.58 -12.57 26.24
C MET A 1 15.92 -11.45 25.46
N VAL A 2 16.29 -11.35 24.19
CA VAL A 2 15.72 -10.55 23.09
C VAL A 2 15.35 -9.09 23.41
N THR A 3 16.35 -8.21 23.29
CA THR A 3 16.20 -6.80 22.94
C THR A 3 15.44 -6.65 21.62
N ARG A 4 14.10 -6.45 21.65
CA ARG A 4 13.35 -6.01 20.47
C ARG A 4 13.41 -4.49 20.35
N ARG A 5 14.47 -4.08 19.64
CA ARG A 5 14.59 -2.90 18.75
C ARG A 5 13.61 -1.75 19.05
N ARG A 6 14.20 -0.70 19.65
CA ARG A 6 13.89 0.72 19.45
C ARG A 6 13.21 0.94 18.09
N TRP A 7 11.94 1.31 18.10
CA TRP A 7 11.18 1.64 16.91
C TRP A 7 11.86 2.84 16.25
N PHE A 8 12.33 2.67 15.02
CA PHE A 8 12.61 3.81 14.15
C PHE A 8 11.33 4.61 14.06
N GLY A 9 11.40 5.90 14.35
CA GLY A 9 10.24 6.77 14.48
C GLY A 9 9.33 6.73 13.26
N MET A 10 8.11 6.25 13.51
CA MET A 10 6.84 6.70 12.95
C MET A 10 6.31 6.11 11.65
N ALA A 11 6.81 5.01 11.09
CA ALA A 11 6.00 4.27 10.11
C ALA A 11 4.97 3.39 10.82
N THR A 12 3.69 3.74 10.72
CA THR A 12 2.54 3.04 11.36
C THR A 12 1.73 2.21 10.36
N ILE A 13 2.00 2.40 9.07
CA ILE A 13 1.31 1.74 7.96
C ILE A 13 2.37 1.15 7.04
N ALA A 14 2.25 -0.13 6.74
CA ALA A 14 3.03 -0.80 5.69
C ALA A 14 2.10 -1.30 4.59
N ILE A 15 2.46 -1.08 3.33
CA ILE A 15 1.70 -1.56 2.17
C ILE A 15 2.63 -2.38 1.28
N MET A 16 2.24 -3.60 0.97
CA MET A 16 2.92 -4.43 -0.01
C MET A 16 2.07 -4.53 -1.28
N ILE A 17 2.67 -4.21 -2.41
CA ILE A 17 2.05 -4.27 -3.73
C ILE A 17 2.79 -5.32 -4.55
N ALA A 18 2.08 -6.31 -5.07
CA ALA A 18 2.64 -7.22 -6.07
C ALA A 18 2.83 -6.45 -7.39
N THR A 19 3.97 -6.63 -8.05
CA THR A 19 4.25 -6.03 -9.35
C THR A 19 4.85 -7.11 -10.25
N PRO A 20 4.84 -6.94 -11.58
CA PRO A 20 5.50 -7.88 -12.48
C PRO A 20 7.01 -8.06 -12.20
N ARG A 21 7.64 -7.04 -11.60
CA ARG A 21 9.07 -7.03 -11.24
C ARG A 21 9.34 -7.55 -9.83
N GLY A 22 8.33 -8.06 -9.13
CA GLY A 22 8.43 -8.53 -7.75
C GLY A 22 7.53 -7.76 -6.80
N ARG A 23 7.83 -7.76 -5.50
CA ARG A 23 7.00 -7.11 -4.48
C ARG A 23 7.60 -5.76 -4.11
N ARG A 24 6.77 -4.71 -4.06
CA ARG A 24 7.17 -3.39 -3.58
C ARG A 24 6.57 -3.17 -2.20
N LEU A 25 7.44 -2.94 -1.21
CA LEU A 25 7.04 -2.61 0.16
C LEU A 25 7.16 -1.11 0.38
N LEU A 26 6.10 -0.50 0.89
CA LEU A 26 5.99 0.90 1.24
C LEU A 26 5.76 1.00 2.75
N ALA A 27 6.36 2.01 3.37
CA ALA A 27 6.17 2.33 4.78
C ALA A 27 5.80 3.81 4.88
N ALA A 28 4.76 4.12 5.63
CA ALA A 28 4.22 5.47 5.75
C ALA A 28 3.81 5.78 7.19
N SER A 29 3.86 7.06 7.53
CA SER A 29 3.55 7.57 8.86
C SER A 29 2.11 8.07 9.01
N SER A 30 1.42 8.27 7.89
CA SER A 30 0.04 8.73 7.83
C SER A 30 -0.74 8.01 6.73
N GLU A 31 -2.06 7.94 6.89
CA GLU A 31 -2.99 7.38 5.89
C GLU A 31 -2.84 8.07 4.54
N ARG A 32 -2.73 9.41 4.53
CA ARG A 32 -2.59 10.21 3.32
C ARG A 32 -1.30 9.91 2.57
N GLU A 33 -0.17 9.84 3.27
CA GLU A 33 1.12 9.48 2.68
C GLU A 33 1.09 8.07 2.09
N ALA A 34 0.50 7.11 2.83
CA ALA A 34 0.35 5.73 2.39
C ALA A 34 -0.47 5.64 1.09
N ALA A 35 -1.61 6.33 1.03
CA ALA A 35 -2.50 6.38 -0.12
C ALA A 35 -1.80 6.94 -1.36
N LEU A 36 -1.20 8.13 -1.25
CA LEU A 36 -0.54 8.80 -2.38
C LEU A 36 0.66 8.01 -2.90
N THR A 37 1.47 7.45 -2.00
CA THR A 37 2.65 6.68 -2.39
C THR A 37 2.24 5.38 -3.07
N ALA A 38 1.24 4.68 -2.54
CA ALA A 38 0.73 3.45 -3.12
C ALA A 38 0.04 3.69 -4.47
N GLU A 39 -0.77 4.73 -4.60
CA GLU A 39 -1.39 5.14 -5.87
C GLU A 39 -0.31 5.43 -6.93
N LEU A 40 0.74 6.18 -6.58
CA LEU A 40 1.83 6.46 -7.51
C LEU A 40 2.49 5.17 -7.98
N VAL A 41 2.67 4.16 -7.10
CA VAL A 41 3.15 2.84 -7.54
C VAL A 41 2.18 2.19 -8.51
N LEU A 42 0.88 2.14 -8.19
CA LEU A 42 -0.12 1.53 -9.08
C LEU A 42 -0.14 2.20 -10.45
N ARG A 43 -0.10 3.53 -10.50
CA ARG A 43 -0.08 4.30 -11.76
C ARG A 43 1.19 4.12 -12.59
N THR A 44 2.26 3.54 -12.04
CA THR A 44 3.45 3.15 -12.81
C THR A 44 3.37 1.75 -13.40
N LEU A 45 2.36 0.97 -13.05
CA LEU A 45 2.15 -0.37 -13.57
C LEU A 45 1.49 -0.32 -14.95
N ASP A 46 1.76 -1.33 -15.76
CA ASP A 46 1.03 -1.56 -17.01
C ASP A 46 -0.41 -1.96 -16.68
N ARG A 47 -1.38 -1.40 -17.40
CA ARG A 47 -2.82 -1.72 -17.24
C ARG A 47 -3.09 -3.22 -17.35
N LEU A 48 -2.34 -3.94 -18.20
CA LEU A 48 -2.48 -5.39 -18.36
C LEU A 48 -2.10 -6.20 -17.10
N THR A 49 -1.48 -5.56 -16.12
CA THR A 49 -1.03 -6.18 -14.88
C THR A 49 -1.97 -5.90 -13.70
N LEU A 50 -3.05 -5.16 -13.95
CA LEU A 50 -4.10 -4.87 -13.00
C LEU A 50 -5.30 -5.83 -13.19
N PRO A 51 -6.01 -6.20 -12.12
CA PRO A 51 -5.72 -5.85 -10.73
C PRO A 51 -4.53 -6.63 -10.17
N THR A 52 -3.74 -5.97 -9.34
CA THR A 52 -2.65 -6.58 -8.60
C THR A 52 -3.00 -6.76 -7.12
N ALA A 53 -2.34 -7.72 -6.49
CA ALA A 53 -2.52 -8.00 -5.07
C ALA A 53 -1.90 -6.90 -4.20
N ILE A 54 -2.70 -6.42 -3.24
CA ILE A 54 -2.32 -5.39 -2.26
C ILE A 54 -2.53 -5.95 -0.86
N TRP A 55 -1.55 -5.77 0.01
CA TRP A 55 -1.66 -6.07 1.44
C TRP A 55 -1.34 -4.81 2.25
N VAL A 56 -2.23 -4.46 3.18
CA VAL A 56 -2.04 -3.35 4.10
C VAL A 56 -1.89 -3.90 5.52
N GLN A 57 -0.84 -3.45 6.21
CA GLN A 57 -0.59 -3.73 7.61
C GLN A 57 -0.61 -2.41 8.38
N CYS A 58 -1.62 -2.24 9.23
CA CYS A 58 -1.74 -1.14 10.16
C CYS A 58 -2.34 -1.67 11.47
N ALA A 59 -2.02 -1.05 12.60
CA ALA A 59 -2.66 -1.38 13.88
C ALA A 59 -4.14 -0.96 13.92
N ASP A 60 -4.51 0.05 13.12
CA ASP A 60 -5.87 0.57 12.98
C ASP A 60 -6.56 -0.12 11.79
N LEU A 61 -7.64 -0.85 12.07
CA LEU A 61 -8.41 -1.57 11.06
C LEU A 61 -9.23 -0.64 10.18
N ASP A 62 -9.72 0.49 10.71
CA ASP A 62 -10.50 1.44 9.91
C ASP A 62 -9.61 2.11 8.85
N VAL A 63 -8.39 2.46 9.22
CA VAL A 63 -7.36 2.92 8.27
C VAL A 63 -7.06 1.86 7.22
N THR A 64 -6.96 0.59 7.64
CA THR A 64 -6.72 -0.54 6.73
C THR A 64 -7.85 -0.67 5.70
N PHE A 65 -9.11 -0.62 6.13
CA PHE A 65 -10.27 -0.71 5.24
C PHE A 65 -10.38 0.47 4.28
N ARG A 66 -10.15 1.71 4.77
CA ARG A 66 -10.17 2.90 3.91
C ARG A 66 -9.09 2.83 2.82
N LEU A 67 -7.86 2.44 3.19
CA LEU A 67 -6.78 2.28 2.23
C LEU A 67 -7.05 1.17 1.20
N MET A 68 -7.53 0.01 1.66
CA MET A 68 -7.89 -1.09 0.74
C MET A 68 -8.99 -0.68 -0.24
N GLY A 69 -10.05 -0.03 0.25
CA GLY A 69 -11.14 0.46 -0.59
C GLY A 69 -10.68 1.49 -1.61
N TYR A 70 -9.91 2.48 -1.16
CA TYR A 70 -9.34 3.51 -2.03
C TYR A 70 -8.43 2.92 -3.12
N LEU A 71 -7.48 2.05 -2.76
CA LEU A 71 -6.54 1.47 -3.73
C LEU A 71 -7.21 0.47 -4.69
N THR A 72 -8.30 -0.16 -4.26
CA THR A 72 -9.13 -0.99 -5.16
C THR A 72 -9.83 -0.09 -6.19
N GLY A 73 -10.45 1.00 -5.75
CA GLY A 73 -11.08 1.97 -6.65
C GLY A 73 -10.12 2.57 -7.67
N VAL A 74 -8.88 2.90 -7.27
CA VAL A 74 -7.84 3.37 -8.20
C VAL A 74 -7.55 2.33 -9.30
N GLN A 75 -7.48 1.04 -8.96
CA GLN A 75 -7.24 0.00 -9.96
C GLN A 75 -8.43 -0.14 -10.90
N ASP A 76 -9.66 -0.10 -10.37
CA ASP A 76 -10.88 -0.15 -11.18
C ASP A 76 -10.95 1.03 -12.17
N GLU A 77 -10.61 2.24 -11.72
CA GLU A 77 -10.49 3.42 -12.59
C GLU A 77 -9.45 3.23 -13.70
N MET A 78 -8.29 2.64 -13.39
CA MET A 78 -7.23 2.39 -14.37
C MET A 78 -7.59 1.30 -15.39
N ILE A 79 -8.39 0.32 -14.99
CA ILE A 79 -8.87 -0.77 -15.84
C ILE A 79 -10.02 -0.29 -16.75
N GLY A 80 -10.88 0.60 -16.24
CA GLY A 80 -12.03 1.15 -16.97
C GLY A 80 -11.70 2.32 -17.91
N ALA A 81 -10.51 2.91 -17.80
CA ALA A 81 -10.00 4.01 -18.65
C ALA A 81 -9.15 3.52 -19.82
#